data_AF-A0A3C0NBA9-F1
#
_entry.id   AF-A0A3C0NBA9-F1
#
_cell.length_a   1.000
_cell.length_b   1.000
_cell.length_c   1.000
_cell.angle_alpha   90.00
_cell.angle_beta   90.00
_cell.angle_gamma   90.00
#
_symmetry.space_group_name_H-M   'P 1'
#
loop_
_entity.id
_entity.type
_entity.pdbx_description
1 polymer ?
#
loop_
_entity_poly.entity_id
_entity_poly.type
_entity_poly.pdbx_seq_one_letter_code
_entity_poly.pdbx_strand_id
1 'polypeptide(L)'
;MALTEPKREPLARYSICAGIPRRQPGYQYDPDTTLQHYQIWTPSVGDILPFLRCRLASKLEKEGENGLPPSHLPFTGGWLGWLGYDLAWEIEQLPRTKPDPLPFPVAFWYEPAAFAVLDHVEQTLWLATTDEPELDQLQKRLEQSPPSPSP
;
A
#
# COMPACT_ATOMS: atom_id res chain seq x y z
N MET A 1 31.20 3.37 -28.74
CA MET A 1 30.66 3.37 -27.36
C MET A 1 29.22 2.89 -27.47
N ALA A 2 28.99 1.59 -27.28
CA ALA A 2 27.67 0.99 -27.46
C ALA A 2 26.79 1.37 -26.26
N LEU A 3 25.62 1.98 -26.54
CA LEU A 3 24.59 2.22 -25.54
C LEU A 3 24.02 0.86 -25.14
N THR A 4 24.33 0.41 -23.94
CA THR A 4 23.76 -0.81 -23.37
C THR A 4 22.25 -0.60 -23.24
N GLU A 5 21.46 -1.36 -23.99
CA GLU A 5 19.99 -1.34 -23.85
C GLU A 5 19.61 -1.67 -22.40
N PRO A 6 18.67 -0.94 -21.78
CA PRO A 6 18.24 -1.24 -20.42
C PRO A 6 17.62 -2.63 -20.40
N LYS A 7 18.23 -3.53 -19.61
CA LYS A 7 17.76 -4.89 -19.40
C LYS A 7 16.31 -4.82 -18.92
N ARG A 8 15.35 -5.23 -19.76
CA ARG A 8 13.93 -5.26 -19.39
C ARG A 8 13.76 -6.18 -18.18
N GLU A 9 13.45 -5.61 -17.03
CA GLU A 9 13.07 -6.41 -15.87
C GLU A 9 11.75 -7.15 -16.16
N PRO A 10 11.61 -8.40 -15.72
CA PRO A 10 10.38 -9.15 -15.93
C PRO A 10 9.23 -8.47 -15.18
N LEU A 11 8.11 -8.23 -15.87
CA LEU A 11 6.93 -7.51 -15.34
C LEU A 11 6.29 -8.21 -14.13
N ALA A 12 6.62 -9.48 -13.89
CA ALA A 12 6.14 -10.29 -12.77
C ALA A 12 7.25 -10.65 -11.76
N ARG A 13 8.31 -9.84 -11.67
CA ARG A 13 9.44 -10.09 -10.74
C ARG A 13 9.02 -10.12 -9.27
N TYR A 14 8.07 -9.27 -8.90
CA TYR A 14 7.71 -9.05 -7.50
C TYR A 14 6.28 -9.47 -7.19
N SER A 15 6.07 -9.99 -5.98
CA SER A 15 4.74 -10.11 -5.36
C SER A 15 4.72 -9.33 -4.05
N ILE A 16 3.62 -8.62 -3.81
CA ILE A 16 3.44 -7.81 -2.60
C ILE A 16 2.28 -8.38 -1.81
N CYS A 17 2.50 -8.64 -0.52
CA CYS A 17 1.45 -9.03 0.43
C CYS A 17 1.39 -7.98 1.53
N ALA A 18 0.26 -7.31 1.68
CA ALA A 18 0.07 -6.27 2.69
C ALA A 18 -0.87 -6.76 3.78
N GLY A 19 -0.49 -6.49 5.03
CA GLY A 19 -1.25 -6.86 6.21
C GLY A 19 -2.36 -5.88 6.53
N ILE A 20 -2.75 -5.85 7.81
CA ILE A 20 -3.82 -4.97 8.28
C ILE A 20 -3.46 -3.49 8.13
N PRO A 21 -4.46 -2.61 8.04
CA PRO A 21 -4.24 -1.17 8.11
C PRO A 21 -3.52 -0.74 9.39
N ARG A 22 -2.66 0.27 9.26
CA ARG A 22 -1.95 0.90 10.37
C ARG A 22 -2.95 1.61 11.27
N ARG A 23 -2.77 1.48 12.57
CA ARG A 23 -3.58 2.20 13.56
C ARG A 23 -3.19 3.68 13.62
N GLN A 24 -4.16 4.54 13.83
CA GLN A 24 -3.95 5.95 14.12
C GLN A 24 -3.41 6.08 15.55
N PRO A 25 -2.28 6.76 15.77
CA PRO A 25 -1.77 7.01 17.12
C PRO A 25 -2.78 7.79 17.96
N GLY A 26 -3.00 7.38 19.22
CA GLY A 26 -3.76 8.15 20.20
C GLY A 26 -5.25 7.86 20.30
N TYR A 27 -5.81 6.93 19.52
CA TYR A 27 -7.21 6.50 19.68
C TYR A 27 -7.33 5.25 20.55
N GLN A 28 -8.24 5.30 21.54
CA GLN A 28 -8.62 4.14 22.34
C GLN A 28 -9.61 3.27 21.58
N TYR A 29 -9.50 1.95 21.74
CA TYR A 29 -10.40 0.99 21.11
C TYR A 29 -11.85 1.23 21.54
N ASP A 30 -12.68 1.66 20.59
CA ASP A 30 -14.14 1.69 20.67
C ASP A 30 -14.74 0.57 19.79
N PRO A 31 -15.49 -0.39 20.36
CA PRO A 31 -16.12 -1.48 19.61
C PRO A 31 -17.19 -1.02 18.61
N ASP A 32 -17.79 0.17 18.78
CA ASP A 32 -18.87 0.67 17.92
C ASP A 32 -18.36 1.49 16.72
N THR A 33 -17.08 1.87 16.68
CA THR A 33 -16.47 2.70 15.62
C THR A 33 -15.18 2.10 15.05
N THR A 34 -15.24 0.83 14.64
CA THR A 34 -14.08 -0.02 14.32
C THR A 34 -13.12 0.54 13.24
N LEU A 35 -13.59 1.42 12.33
CA LEU A 35 -12.75 2.00 11.27
C LEU A 35 -12.06 3.32 11.65
N GLN A 36 -12.51 4.03 12.68
CA GLN A 36 -11.93 5.35 13.04
C GLN A 36 -10.49 5.22 13.55
N HIS A 37 -10.12 4.03 14.03
CA HIS A 37 -8.78 3.76 14.56
C HIS A 37 -7.75 3.40 13.51
N TYR A 38 -8.14 3.27 12.24
CA TYR A 38 -7.25 2.84 11.17
C TYR A 38 -6.97 3.96 10.16
N GLN A 39 -5.78 3.91 9.57
CA GLN A 39 -5.38 4.78 8.47
C GLN A 39 -5.95 4.22 7.16
N ILE A 40 -7.27 4.38 7.01
CA ILE A 40 -8.08 3.98 5.85
C ILE A 40 -8.80 5.23 5.34
N TRP A 41 -8.88 5.38 4.02
CA TRP A 41 -9.51 6.53 3.40
C TRP A 41 -10.38 6.12 2.21
N THR A 42 -11.55 6.73 2.12
CA THR A 42 -12.55 6.53 1.07
C THR A 42 -13.14 7.87 0.61
N PRO A 43 -12.33 8.80 0.08
CA PRO A 43 -12.84 10.11 -0.33
C PRO A 43 -13.85 9.97 -1.46
N SER A 44 -14.89 10.79 -1.38
CA SER A 44 -15.91 10.92 -2.41
C SER A 44 -15.37 11.60 -3.66
N VAL A 45 -15.99 11.35 -4.80
CA VAL A 45 -15.70 12.06 -6.06
C VAL A 45 -15.86 13.58 -5.85
N GLY A 46 -14.82 14.33 -6.20
CA GLY A 46 -14.62 15.75 -5.93
C GLY A 46 -13.46 15.99 -4.96
N ASP A 47 -13.18 15.03 -4.08
CA ASP A 47 -12.18 15.14 -3.01
C ASP A 47 -11.00 14.16 -3.17
N ILE A 48 -11.02 13.23 -4.14
CA ILE A 48 -10.02 12.16 -4.27
C ILE A 48 -8.63 12.73 -4.56
N LEU A 49 -8.48 13.50 -5.65
CA LEU A 49 -7.19 14.07 -6.05
C LEU A 49 -6.69 15.15 -5.08
N PRO A 50 -7.53 16.09 -4.58
CA PRO A 50 -7.12 17.01 -3.53
C PRO A 50 -6.58 16.30 -2.29
N PHE A 51 -7.25 15.23 -1.85
CA PHE A 51 -6.82 14.44 -0.70
C PHE A 51 -5.45 13.81 -0.93
N LEU A 52 -5.25 13.14 -2.07
CA LEU A 52 -3.97 12.51 -2.42
C LEU A 52 -2.83 13.54 -2.48
N ARG A 53 -3.07 14.71 -3.09
CA ARG A 53 -2.07 15.79 -3.17
C ARG A 53 -1.64 16.27 -1.80
N CYS A 54 -2.61 16.56 -0.93
CA CYS A 54 -2.34 16.99 0.44
C CYS A 54 -1.47 15.98 1.19
N ARG A 55 -1.82 14.70 1.10
CA ARG A 55 -1.10 13.63 1.78
C ARG A 55 0.30 13.38 1.21
N LEU A 56 0.48 13.42 -0.11
CA LEU A 56 1.79 13.28 -0.75
C LEU A 56 2.71 14.43 -0.33
N ALA A 57 2.22 15.67 -0.30
CA ALA A 57 2.98 16.81 0.18
C ALA A 57 3.43 16.62 1.65
N SER A 58 2.51 16.20 2.53
CA SER A 58 2.84 15.95 3.94
C SER A 58 3.85 14.82 4.17
N LYS A 59 3.95 13.85 3.24
CA LYS A 59 4.91 12.74 3.35
C LYS A 59 6.32 13.19 2.96
N LEU A 60 6.44 13.95 1.87
CA LEU A 60 7.73 14.48 1.40
C LEU A 60 8.41 15.37 2.44
N GLU A 61 7.63 16.10 3.24
CA GLU A 61 8.16 16.93 4.34
C GLU A 61 8.72 16.11 5.52
N LYS A 62 8.34 14.83 5.64
CA LYS A 62 8.66 13.97 6.79
C LYS A 62 9.71 12.90 6.49
N GLU A 63 10.22 12.82 5.26
CA GLU A 63 11.29 11.89 4.89
C GLU A 63 12.62 12.35 5.51
N GLY A 64 12.86 11.92 6.76
CA GLY A 64 14.11 12.03 7.49
C GLY A 64 14.94 10.74 7.42
N GLU A 65 16.25 10.89 7.58
CA GLU A 65 17.37 9.95 7.33
C GLU A 65 17.36 8.61 8.10
N ASN A 66 16.31 7.80 7.99
CA ASN A 66 16.38 6.38 8.37
C ASN A 66 16.66 5.52 7.15
N GLY A 67 17.55 4.54 7.32
CA GLY A 67 18.24 3.77 6.28
C GLY A 67 17.41 3.54 5.01
N LEU A 68 17.97 3.98 3.88
CA LEU A 68 17.29 3.87 2.59
C LEU A 68 17.03 2.39 2.29
N PRO A 69 15.77 2.01 2.01
CA PRO A 69 15.47 0.66 1.57
C PRO A 69 16.21 0.36 0.25
N PRO A 70 16.43 -0.92 -0.09
CA PRO A 70 17.07 -1.27 -1.35
C PRO A 70 16.36 -0.62 -2.53
N SER A 71 17.12 0.10 -3.37
CA SER A 71 16.58 0.92 -4.46
C SER A 71 15.84 0.14 -5.54
N HIS A 72 16.01 -1.18 -5.58
CA HIS A 72 15.33 -2.07 -6.53
C HIS A 72 13.93 -2.50 -6.06
N LEU A 73 13.57 -2.30 -4.78
CA LEU A 73 12.25 -2.69 -4.31
C LEU A 73 11.17 -1.79 -4.92
N PRO A 74 10.11 -2.36 -5.52
CA PRO A 74 9.05 -1.58 -6.15
C PRO A 74 8.12 -0.90 -5.14
N PHE A 75 8.17 -1.33 -3.88
CA PHE A 75 7.33 -0.81 -2.80
C PHE A 75 8.07 -0.90 -1.47
N THR A 76 8.18 0.23 -0.78
CA THR A 76 8.91 0.36 0.50
C THR A 76 8.05 1.01 1.58
N GLY A 77 6.73 1.05 1.35
CA GLY A 77 5.75 1.69 2.23
C GLY A 77 5.01 2.84 1.53
N GLY A 78 3.80 3.12 1.98
CA GLY A 78 2.88 4.04 1.32
C GLY A 78 1.45 3.53 1.45
N TRP A 79 0.60 3.86 0.47
CA TRP A 79 -0.80 3.44 0.48
C TRP A 79 -1.07 2.40 -0.60
N LEU A 80 -1.93 1.45 -0.28
CA LEU A 80 -2.41 0.42 -1.18
C LEU A 80 -3.93 0.48 -1.26
N GLY A 81 -4.49 0.28 -2.44
CA GLY A 81 -5.92 0.41 -2.67
C GLY A 81 -6.29 0.53 -4.14
N TRP A 82 -7.43 1.16 -4.42
CA TRP A 82 -7.94 1.36 -5.78
C TRP A 82 -8.42 2.80 -6.01
N LEU A 83 -8.35 3.17 -7.29
CA LEU A 83 -9.02 4.32 -7.86
C LEU A 83 -9.99 3.77 -8.92
N GLY A 84 -11.28 3.87 -8.64
CA GLY A 84 -12.34 3.37 -9.49
C GLY A 84 -12.53 4.23 -10.74
N TYR A 85 -13.29 3.69 -11.69
CA TYR A 85 -13.57 4.33 -12.98
C TYR A 85 -14.13 5.76 -12.83
N ASP A 86 -14.99 5.96 -11.84
CA ASP A 86 -15.71 7.20 -11.59
C ASP A 86 -14.80 8.36 -11.13
N LEU A 87 -13.52 8.09 -10.83
CA LEU A 87 -12.50 9.13 -10.68
C LEU A 87 -12.41 10.02 -11.93
N ALA A 88 -12.79 9.51 -13.11
CA ALA A 88 -12.82 10.27 -14.35
C ALA A 88 -13.57 11.62 -14.23
N TRP A 89 -14.61 11.70 -13.39
CA TRP A 89 -15.36 12.94 -13.15
C TRP A 89 -14.56 14.05 -12.44
N GLU A 90 -13.41 13.75 -11.83
CA GLU A 90 -12.51 14.78 -11.28
C GLU A 90 -11.53 15.36 -12.31
N ILE A 91 -11.30 14.64 -13.41
CA ILE A 91 -10.33 15.03 -14.44
C ILE A 91 -10.99 15.49 -15.75
N GLU A 92 -12.24 15.09 -16.00
CA GLU A 92 -12.99 15.38 -17.21
C GLU A 92 -14.43 15.85 -16.91
N GLN A 93 -14.98 16.66 -17.81
CA GLN A 93 -16.39 17.07 -17.76
C GLN A 93 -17.26 16.03 -18.48
N LEU A 94 -17.77 15.06 -17.71
CA LEU A 94 -18.59 13.97 -18.22
C LEU A 94 -20.04 14.07 -17.73
N PRO A 95 -21.06 13.77 -18.57
CA PRO A 95 -22.45 13.81 -18.16
C PRO A 95 -22.78 12.66 -17.18
N ARG A 96 -23.59 12.95 -16.16
CA ARG A 96 -24.06 11.95 -15.17
C ARG A 96 -25.40 11.33 -15.60
N THR A 97 -25.36 10.50 -16.63
CA THR A 97 -26.58 9.97 -17.27
C THR A 97 -27.13 8.69 -16.65
N LYS A 98 -26.32 7.97 -15.85
CA LYS A 98 -26.72 6.71 -15.21
C LYS A 98 -26.67 6.88 -13.70
N PRO A 99 -27.69 6.42 -12.95
CA PRO A 99 -27.58 6.32 -11.50
C PRO A 99 -26.51 5.29 -11.14
N ASP A 100 -25.75 5.54 -10.08
CA ASP A 100 -24.82 4.56 -9.51
C ASP A 100 -25.52 3.82 -8.36
N PRO A 101 -25.91 2.54 -8.56
CA PRO A 101 -26.59 1.76 -7.54
C PRO A 101 -25.63 1.06 -6.58
N LEU A 102 -24.31 1.09 -6.83
CA LEU A 102 -23.36 0.28 -6.09
C LEU A 102 -22.96 0.98 -4.77
N PRO A 103 -22.99 0.30 -3.62
CA PRO A 103 -22.63 0.90 -2.34
C PRO A 103 -21.11 0.96 -2.12
N PHE A 104 -20.31 0.84 -3.17
CA PHE A 104 -18.86 0.76 -3.08
C PHE A 104 -18.22 2.15 -3.19
N PRO A 105 -17.18 2.45 -2.40
CA PRO A 105 -16.47 3.70 -2.56
C PRO A 105 -15.72 3.70 -3.89
N VAL A 106 -15.81 4.83 -4.61
CA VAL A 106 -15.08 5.04 -5.87
C VAL A 106 -13.57 4.92 -5.66
N ALA A 107 -13.07 5.45 -4.54
CA ALA A 107 -11.68 5.32 -4.18
C ALA A 107 -11.54 4.76 -2.77
N PHE A 108 -10.52 3.94 -2.58
CA PHE A 108 -10.15 3.39 -1.29
C PHE A 108 -8.64 3.22 -1.25
N TRP A 109 -8.03 3.55 -0.12
CA TRP A 109 -6.69 3.10 0.17
C TRP A 109 -6.44 3.07 1.67
N TYR A 110 -5.42 2.34 2.07
CA TYR A 110 -4.96 2.31 3.45
C TYR A 110 -3.43 2.25 3.51
N GLU A 111 -2.88 2.67 4.64
CA GLU A 111 -1.46 2.46 4.94
C GLU A 111 -1.30 1.12 5.68
N PRO A 112 -0.54 0.13 5.17
CA PRO A 112 -0.33 -1.12 5.88
C PRO A 112 0.55 -0.93 7.13
N ALA A 113 0.21 -1.65 8.21
CA ALA A 113 1.06 -1.76 9.40
C ALA A 113 2.34 -2.55 9.10
N ALA A 114 2.17 -3.66 8.38
CA ALA A 114 3.23 -4.54 7.92
C ALA A 114 2.95 -5.04 6.50
N PHE A 115 3.99 -5.32 5.73
CA PHE A 115 3.91 -5.91 4.40
C PHE A 115 5.14 -6.76 4.09
N ALA A 116 5.02 -7.59 3.05
CA ALA A 116 6.10 -8.39 2.51
C ALA A 116 6.25 -8.18 0.99
N VAL A 117 7.49 -8.15 0.51
CA VAL A 117 7.81 -8.11 -0.92
C VAL A 117 8.66 -9.33 -1.25
N LEU A 118 8.12 -10.22 -2.10
CA LEU A 118 8.84 -11.38 -2.60
C LEU A 118 9.49 -11.03 -3.94
N ASP A 119 10.82 -11.12 -4.00
CA ASP A 119 11.58 -11.08 -5.25
C ASP A 119 11.74 -12.51 -5.78
N HIS A 120 11.03 -12.83 -6.88
CA HIS A 120 11.07 -14.15 -7.51
C HIS A 120 12.38 -14.44 -8.21
N VAL A 121 13.18 -13.43 -8.55
CA VAL A 121 14.48 -13.61 -9.22
C VAL A 121 15.55 -13.92 -8.20
N GLU A 122 15.65 -13.11 -7.14
CA GLU A 122 16.65 -13.26 -6.07
C GLU A 122 16.22 -14.25 -4.99
N GLN A 123 15.01 -14.82 -5.08
CA GLN A 123 14.42 -15.72 -4.08
C GLN A 123 14.50 -15.15 -2.66
N THR A 124 14.26 -13.84 -2.54
CA THR A 124 14.39 -13.09 -1.29
C THR A 124 13.03 -12.55 -0.87
N LEU A 125 12.64 -12.81 0.38
CA LEU A 125 11.45 -12.25 0.99
C LEU A 125 11.84 -11.09 1.90
N TRP A 126 11.42 -9.89 1.54
CA TRP A 126 11.59 -8.69 2.35
C TRP A 126 10.39 -8.53 3.27
N LEU A 127 10.61 -8.44 4.58
CA LEU A 127 9.59 -8.14 5.57
C LEU A 127 9.76 -6.69 6.04
N ALA A 128 8.65 -5.96 6.11
CA ALA A 128 8.63 -4.58 6.57
C ALA A 128 7.48 -4.35 7.55
N THR A 129 7.77 -3.67 8.65
CA THR A 129 6.80 -3.18 9.64
C THR A 129 7.33 -1.88 10.24
N THR A 130 6.44 -1.11 10.85
CA THR A 130 6.80 0.06 11.67
C THR A 130 7.26 -0.27 13.08
N ASP A 131 7.06 -1.51 13.57
CA ASP A 131 7.39 -1.91 14.94
C ASP A 131 8.40 -3.06 14.95
N GLU A 132 9.57 -2.84 15.56
CA GLU A 132 10.68 -3.82 15.59
C GLU A 132 10.27 -5.15 16.28
N PRO A 133 9.59 -5.14 17.45
CA PRO A 133 8.97 -6.34 18.02
C PRO A 133 8.03 -7.12 17.08
N GLU A 134 7.31 -6.43 16.19
CA GLU A 134 6.45 -7.10 15.20
C GLU A 134 7.30 -7.79 14.12
N LEU A 135 8.44 -7.20 13.73
CA LEU A 135 9.35 -7.78 12.76
C LEU A 135 9.91 -9.12 13.26
N ASP A 136 10.35 -9.16 14.52
CA ASP A 136 10.81 -10.38 15.19
C ASP A 136 9.73 -11.47 15.20
N GLN A 137 8.47 -11.10 15.42
CA GLN A 137 7.35 -12.03 15.40
C GLN A 137 7.08 -12.57 14.00
N LEU A 138 7.12 -11.72 12.98
CA LEU A 138 6.95 -12.11 11.58
C LEU A 138 8.06 -13.09 11.15
N GLN A 139 9.31 -12.80 11.50
CA GLN A 139 10.43 -13.69 11.22
C GLN A 139 10.25 -15.05 11.91
N LYS A 140 9.93 -15.08 13.20
CA LYS A 140 9.69 -16.33 13.94
C LYS A 140 8.56 -17.17 13.33
N ARG A 141 7.48 -16.53 12.88
CA ARG A 141 6.36 -17.22 12.22
C ARG A 141 6.78 -17.82 10.87
N LEU A 142 7.62 -17.13 10.12
CA LEU A 142 8.15 -17.63 8.85
C LEU A 142 9.02 -18.89 9.08
N GLU A 143 9.91 -18.85 10.07
CA GLU A 143 10.77 -19.98 10.43
C GLU A 143 9.99 -21.21 10.95
N GLN A 144 8.82 -20.98 11.56
CA GLN A 144 7.93 -22.02 12.08
C GLN A 144 6.92 -22.53 11.04
N SER A 145 6.83 -21.90 9.87
CA SER A 145 5.88 -22.29 8.84
C SER A 145 6.24 -23.69 8.31
N PRO A 146 5.27 -24.63 8.22
CA PRO A 146 5.54 -25.94 7.65
C PRO A 146 6.04 -25.79 6.20
N PRO A 147 6.95 -26.66 5.74
CA PRO A 147 7.39 -26.64 4.35
C PRO A 147 6.18 -26.78 3.44
N SER A 148 6.14 -25.96 2.39
CA SER A 148 5.05 -25.97 1.41
C SER A 148 4.84 -27.39 0.88
N PRO A 149 3.59 -27.87 0.73
CA PRO A 149 3.36 -29.15 0.08
C PRO A 149 3.99 -29.10 -1.31
N SER A 150 4.79 -30.12 -1.64
CA SER A 150 5.36 -30.27 -2.97
C SER A 150 4.22 -30.31 -3.99
N PRO A 151 4.36 -29.63 -5.15
CA PRO A 151 3.34 -29.65 -6.20
C PRO A 151 3.10 -31.06 -6.76
#